data_AF-A0A2U1JRQ8-F1
#
_entry.id   AF-A0A2U1JRQ8-F1
#
_cell.length_a   1.000
_cell.length_b   1.000
_cell.length_c   1.000
_cell.angle_alpha   90.00
_cell.angle_beta   90.00
_cell.angle_gamma   90.00
#
_symmetry.space_group_name_H-M   'P 1'
#
loop_
_entity.id
_entity.type
_entity.pdbx_description
1 polymer ?
#
loop_
_entity_poly.entity_id
_entity_poly.type
_entity_poly.pdbx_seq_one_letter_code
_entity_poly.pdbx_strand_id
1 'polypeptide(L)' 'MAMNKNTILGWATLIMTLMGILLISLGAFRYDDVAGWGFAAVGIGFLAIAWVFSALKGRV' A
#
# COMPACT_ATOMS: atom_id res chain seq x y z
N MET A 1 10.63 19.26 14.23
CA MET A 1 10.94 19.21 12.79
C MET A 1 9.62 19.07 12.03
N ALA A 2 9.15 20.13 11.38
CA ALA A 2 7.93 20.06 10.58
C ALA A 2 8.19 19.19 9.33
N MET A 3 7.37 18.16 9.12
CA MET A 3 7.56 17.20 8.03
C MET A 3 7.27 17.87 6.69
N ASN A 4 8.24 17.88 5.78
CA ASN A 4 8.04 18.44 4.44
C ASN A 4 7.11 17.53 3.61
N LYS A 5 6.39 18.10 2.64
CA LYS A 5 5.38 17.38 1.82
C LYS A 5 5.94 16.13 1.15
N ASN A 6 7.19 16.20 0.69
CA ASN A 6 7.86 15.09 0.03
C ASN A 6 8.17 13.93 0.99
N THR A 7 8.50 14.24 2.23
CA THR A 7 8.68 13.28 3.32
C THR A 7 7.34 12.66 3.71
N ILE A 8 6.24 13.44 3.73
CA ILE A 8 4.89 12.90 3.95
C ILE A 8 4.52 11.88 2.87
N LEU A 9 4.74 12.22 1.59
CA LEU A 9 4.48 11.31 0.47
C LEU A 9 5.35 10.05 0.53
N GLY A 10 6.61 10.18 0.96
CA GLY A 10 7.51 9.06 1.21
C GLY A 10 6.97 8.11 2.30
N TRP A 11 6.57 8.63 3.45
CA TRP A 11 5.98 7.83 4.52
C TRP A 11 4.64 7.21 4.12
N ALA A 12 3.79 7.95 3.41
CA ALA A 12 2.52 7.44 2.91
C ALA A 12 2.73 6.26 1.94
N THR A 13 3.68 6.38 1.01
CA THR A 13 4.07 5.29 0.10
C THR A 13 4.53 4.05 0.87
N LEU A 14 5.36 4.24 1.90
CA LEU A 14 5.91 3.15 2.71
C LEU A 14 4.79 2.41 3.46
N ILE A 15 3.93 3.15 4.16
CA ILE A 15 2.82 2.57 4.95
C ILE A 15 1.84 1.82 4.05
N MET A 16 1.47 2.38 2.90
CA MET A 16 0.55 1.71 1.97
C MET A 16 1.17 0.46 1.34
N THR A 17 2.47 0.47 1.05
CA THR A 17 3.17 -0.72 0.54
C THR A 17 3.15 -1.84 1.59
N LEU A 18 3.45 -1.51 2.85
CA LEU A 18 3.36 -2.43 3.98
C LEU A 18 1.95 -3.01 4.12
N MET A 19 0.93 -2.16 3.98
CA MET A 19 -0.46 -2.60 4.11
C MET A 19 -0.92 -3.49 2.96
N GLY A 20 -0.50 -3.18 1.72
CA GLY A 20 -0.77 -4.03 0.57
C GLY A 20 -0.19 -5.44 0.76
N ILE A 21 1.05 -5.54 1.24
CA ILE A 21 1.71 -6.83 1.52
C ILE A 21 1.00 -7.57 2.66
N LEU A 22 0.64 -6.89 3.75
CA LEU A 22 -0.08 -7.50 4.88
C LEU A 22 -1.44 -8.08 4.47
N LEU A 23 -2.20 -7.35 3.65
CA LEU A 23 -3.51 -7.81 3.18
C LEU A 23 -3.37 -9.00 2.21
N ILE A 24 -2.40 -8.97 1.29
CA ILE A 24 -2.11 -10.11 0.42
C ILE A 24 -1.70 -11.33 1.25
N SER A 25 -0.85 -11.13 2.26
CA SER A 25 -0.41 -12.19 3.17
C SER A 25 -1.58 -12.80 3.95
N LEU A 26 -2.49 -11.98 4.46
CA LEU A 26 -3.70 -12.46 5.14
C LEU A 26 -4.62 -13.24 4.19
N GLY A 27 -4.76 -12.78 2.95
CA GLY A 27 -5.51 -13.49 1.91
C GLY A 27 -4.92 -14.85 1.58
N ALA A 28 -3.59 -14.95 1.49
CA ALA A 28 -2.85 -16.15 1.06
C ALA A 28 -2.51 -17.16 2.17
N PHE A 29 -2.61 -16.78 3.45
CA PHE A 29 -2.28 -17.67 4.57
C PHE A 29 -3.45 -17.94 5.52
N ARG A 30 -4.46 -17.06 5.58
CA ARG A 30 -5.50 -17.11 6.61
C ARG A 30 -6.92 -17.25 6.06
N TYR A 31 -7.18 -16.80 4.83
CA TYR A 31 -8.52 -16.72 4.25
C TYR A 31 -8.62 -17.29 2.82
N ASP A 32 -7.82 -18.30 2.49
CA ASP A 32 -7.75 -18.88 1.13
C ASP A 32 -9.11 -19.31 0.57
N ASP A 33 -10.01 -19.84 1.41
CA ASP A 33 -11.29 -20.42 0.96
C ASP A 33 -12.43 -19.41 0.69
N VAL A 34 -12.43 -18.23 1.32
CA VAL A 34 -13.61 -17.33 1.31
C VAL A 34 -13.28 -15.90 0.88
N ALA A 35 -12.07 -15.42 1.17
CA ALA A 35 -11.74 -14.01 0.96
C ALA A 35 -10.36 -13.77 0.31
N GLY A 36 -9.62 -14.81 -0.07
CA GLY A 36 -8.27 -14.70 -0.67
C GLY A 36 -8.22 -13.75 -1.87
N TRP A 37 -9.15 -13.89 -2.83
CA TRP A 37 -9.24 -13.01 -4.00
C TRP A 37 -9.60 -11.56 -3.66
N GLY A 38 -10.47 -11.35 -2.66
CA GLY A 38 -10.85 -10.02 -2.19
C GLY A 38 -9.69 -9.31 -1.50
N PHE A 39 -9.00 -9.99 -0.59
CA PHE A 39 -7.83 -9.46 0.09
C PHE A 39 -6.65 -9.22 -0.87
N ALA A 40 -6.45 -10.10 -1.85
CA ALA A 40 -5.46 -9.91 -2.90
C ALA A 40 -5.78 -8.67 -3.78
N ALA A 41 -7.03 -8.52 -4.23
CA ALA A 41 -7.45 -7.35 -5.02
C ALA A 41 -7.28 -6.03 -4.26
N VAL A 42 -7.66 -5.98 -2.99
CA VAL A 42 -7.48 -4.80 -2.14
C VAL A 42 -5.99 -4.53 -1.91
N GLY A 43 -5.18 -5.56 -1.63
CA GLY A 43 -3.74 -5.40 -1.43
C GLY A 43 -3.01 -4.91 -2.68
N ILE A 44 -3.38 -5.38 -3.86
CA ILE A 44 -2.90 -4.84 -5.15
C ILE A 44 -3.34 -3.37 -5.32
N GLY A 45 -4.56 -3.02 -4.90
CA GLY A 45 -5.04 -1.64 -4.87
C GLY A 45 -4.17 -0.72 -4.01
N PHE A 46 -3.78 -1.16 -2.82
CA PHE A 46 -2.84 -0.41 -1.95
C PHE A 46 -1.47 -0.22 -2.60
N LEU A 47 -0.96 -1.24 -3.30
CA LEU A 47 0.29 -1.13 -4.06
C LEU A 47 0.17 -0.13 -5.23
N ALA A 48 -0.97 -0.08 -5.92
CA ALA A 48 -1.23 0.90 -6.97
C ALA A 48 -1.23 2.34 -6.43
N ILE A 49 -1.86 2.58 -5.27
CA ILE A 49 -1.84 3.91 -4.64
C ILE A 49 -0.43 4.26 -4.16
N ALA A 50 0.33 3.29 -3.62
CA ALA A 50 1.73 3.50 -3.26
C ALA A 50 2.59 3.90 -4.47
N TRP A 51 2.37 3.28 -5.63
CA TRP A 51 3.03 3.68 -6.86
C TRP A 51 2.70 5.13 -7.25
N VAL A 52 1.43 5.55 -7.16
CA VAL A 52 1.02 6.93 -7.44
C VAL A 52 1.73 7.91 -6.52
N PHE A 53 1.78 7.67 -5.20
CA PHE A 53 2.44 8.58 -4.27
C PHE A 53 3.96 8.62 -4.47
N SER A 54 4.56 7.48 -4.82
CA SER A 54 5.97 7.42 -5.20
C SER A 54 6.25 8.24 -6.47
N ALA A 55 5.35 8.19 -7.46
CA ALA A 55 5.45 8.94 -8.70
C ALA A 55 5.20 10.45 -8.53
N LEU A 56 4.37 10.84 -7.55
CA LEU A 56 4.09 12.24 -7.20
C LEU A 56 5.20 12.86 -6.34
N LYS A 57 5.97 12.05 -5.61
CA LYS A 57 7.10 12.50 -4.80
C LYS A 57 8.10 13.29 -5.66
N GLY A 58 8.30 14.57 -5.36
CA GLY A 58 9.19 15.49 -6.05
C GLY A 58 8.55 16.25 -7.20
N ARG A 59 7.25 16.04 -7.45
CA ARG A 59 6.47 16.73 -8.50
C ARG A 59 5.39 17.67 -7.93
N VAL A 60 5.13 17.61 -6.62
CA VAL A 60 4.14 18.39 -5.85
C VAL A 60 4.72 18.82 -4.51
#